data_AF-A0A835ZDK2-F1
#
_entry.id   AF-A0A835ZDK2-F1
#
_cell.length_a   1.000
_cell.length_b   1.000
_cell.length_c   1.000
_cell.angle_alpha   90.00
_cell.angle_beta   90.00
_cell.angle_gamma   90.00
#
_symmetry.space_group_name_H-M   'P 1'
#
loop_
_entity.id
_entity.type
_entity.pdbx_description
1 polymer ?
#
loop_
_entity_poly.entity_id
_entity_poly.type
_entity_poly.pdbx_seq_one_letter_code
_entity_poly.pdbx_strand_id
1 'polypeptide(L)'
;LSGWDGAGCTPCCGTGVTFNRHALVKVGGFSTGSITEDFKTSLNLCAHGYTCKYFLQRMTRGVSPKELNAFMVQRLRWAVGAIQIVRAGNPLFTKGLHLRARWLYFWSTVGILYIIPVCAMGVIMYSTILAGASISFGPVSFEEYLEFGGTAVGLMMVMQYLAGWRLCWRDYLRALQDNFTVFMTLIRAILIGFCGVEMGFAVTSKDVSFDLKANLYHAAPHVFVYLLSGCAMAKAVLEILADEGVFTQFWTSSFQPKLLYFSIGWTVFLWVMISGPPRMVLYGWRRARREARATLRCANAHVPALQELPNTPMNTFPPLSPELW
;
A
#
# COMPACT_ATOMS: atom_id res chain seq x y z
N LEU A 1 -2.85 14.85 -1.34
CA LEU A 1 -3.68 15.46 -2.42
C LEU A 1 -3.40 16.96 -2.63
N SER A 2 -2.81 17.70 -1.68
CA SER A 2 -2.46 19.13 -1.85
C SER A 2 -1.63 19.44 -3.11
N GLY A 3 -0.62 18.61 -3.42
CA GLY A 3 0.17 18.77 -4.65
C GLY A 3 -0.66 18.65 -5.95
N TRP A 4 -1.67 17.79 -5.95
CA TRP A 4 -2.60 17.64 -7.07
C TRP A 4 -3.57 18.83 -7.18
N ASP A 5 -4.01 19.34 -6.03
CA ASP A 5 -4.91 20.49 -5.96
C ASP A 5 -4.26 21.76 -6.49
N GLY A 6 -2.97 21.96 -6.19
CA GLY A 6 -2.14 23.03 -6.75
C GLY A 6 -1.98 22.94 -8.27
N ALA A 7 -2.11 21.73 -8.84
CA ALA A 7 -2.16 21.51 -10.29
C ALA A 7 -3.59 21.48 -10.85
N GLY A 8 -4.63 21.71 -10.02
CA GLY A 8 -6.03 21.71 -10.47
C GLY A 8 -6.51 20.37 -11.04
N CYS A 9 -5.87 19.26 -10.67
CA CYS A 9 -6.12 17.94 -11.25
C CYS A 9 -6.25 16.84 -10.19
N THR A 10 -6.86 17.16 -9.05
CA THR A 10 -7.10 16.19 -7.97
C THR A 10 -7.81 14.95 -8.49
N PRO A 11 -7.24 13.74 -8.29
CA PRO A 11 -7.88 12.51 -8.73
C PRO A 11 -9.12 12.21 -7.89
N CYS A 12 -10.13 11.62 -8.52
CA CYS A 12 -11.27 11.07 -7.80
C CYS A 12 -10.88 9.74 -7.13
N CYS A 13 -11.24 9.58 -5.85
CA CYS A 13 -10.96 8.38 -5.04
C CYS A 13 -12.25 7.57 -4.73
N GLY A 14 -13.26 7.68 -5.59
CA GLY A 14 -14.49 6.88 -5.57
C GLY A 14 -15.55 7.29 -4.52
N THR A 15 -15.15 7.83 -3.37
CA THR A 15 -16.07 8.26 -2.30
C THR A 15 -15.74 9.65 -1.76
N GLY A 16 -16.74 10.34 -1.19
CA GLY A 16 -16.55 11.69 -0.64
C GLY A 16 -16.27 12.76 -1.70
N VAL A 17 -16.81 12.57 -2.91
CA VAL A 17 -16.61 13.43 -4.09
C VAL A 17 -17.95 14.01 -4.56
N THR A 18 -17.91 15.24 -5.06
CA THR A 18 -19.05 15.88 -5.74
C THR A 18 -18.66 16.22 -7.18
N PHE A 19 -19.60 16.07 -8.10
CA PHE A 19 -19.39 16.32 -9.52
C PHE A 19 -20.33 17.41 -10.03
N ASN A 20 -19.82 18.27 -10.90
CA ASN A 20 -20.69 19.08 -11.74
C ASN A 20 -21.34 18.16 -12.79
N ARG A 21 -22.67 18.01 -12.74
CA ARG A 21 -23.43 17.13 -13.63
C ARG A 21 -23.22 17.48 -15.11
N HIS A 22 -23.25 18.77 -15.47
CA HIS A 22 -23.06 19.20 -16.85
C HIS A 22 -21.68 18.85 -17.38
N ALA A 23 -20.64 19.05 -16.57
CA ALA A 23 -19.27 18.66 -16.92
C ALA A 23 -19.17 17.14 -17.16
N LEU A 24 -19.75 16.34 -16.26
CA LEU A 24 -19.72 14.88 -16.35
C LEU A 24 -20.45 14.38 -17.60
N VAL A 25 -21.63 14.93 -17.92
CA VAL A 25 -22.36 14.59 -19.15
C VAL A 25 -21.56 14.98 -20.40
N LYS A 26 -20.91 16.15 -20.40
CA LYS A 26 -20.12 16.62 -21.55
C LYS A 26 -18.93 15.71 -21.88
N VAL A 27 -18.33 15.08 -20.87
CA VAL A 27 -17.21 14.15 -21.06
C VAL A 27 -17.65 12.69 -21.30
N GLY A 28 -18.95 12.45 -21.48
CA GLY A 28 -19.49 11.11 -21.76
C GLY A 28 -19.85 10.28 -20.52
N GLY A 29 -19.96 10.91 -19.35
CA GLY A 29 -20.32 10.24 -18.10
C GLY A 29 -19.11 9.68 -17.34
N PHE A 30 -19.35 8.68 -16.49
CA PHE A 30 -18.27 7.96 -15.81
C PHE A 30 -17.52 7.08 -16.80
N SER A 31 -16.18 7.10 -16.70
CA SER A 31 -15.31 6.35 -17.59
C SER A 31 -15.47 4.85 -17.44
N THR A 32 -15.58 4.13 -18.55
CA THR A 32 -15.63 2.66 -18.57
C THR A 32 -14.29 2.06 -19.00
N GLY A 33 -14.14 0.73 -18.84
CA GLY A 33 -12.97 -0.03 -19.30
C GLY A 33 -11.74 0.00 -18.38
N SER A 34 -11.86 0.54 -17.17
CA SER A 34 -10.91 0.30 -16.07
C SER A 34 -11.72 -0.05 -14.82
N ILE A 35 -11.20 -0.96 -13.99
CA ILE A 35 -11.75 -1.24 -12.66
C ILE A 35 -11.57 -0.06 -11.67
N THR A 36 -10.76 0.93 -12.05
CA THR A 36 -10.61 2.23 -11.37
C THR A 36 -11.29 3.33 -12.21
N GLU A 37 -12.62 3.22 -12.33
CA GLU A 37 -13.45 4.14 -13.10
C GLU A 37 -13.37 5.57 -12.56
N ASP A 38 -13.24 5.71 -11.24
CA ASP A 38 -13.12 6.96 -10.51
C ASP A 38 -11.91 7.77 -10.98
N PHE A 39 -10.72 7.19 -10.89
CA PHE A 39 -9.45 7.80 -11.27
C PHE A 39 -9.41 8.12 -12.77
N LYS A 40 -9.94 7.22 -13.61
CA LYS A 40 -10.05 7.45 -15.06
C LYS A 40 -11.06 8.55 -15.39
N THR A 41 -12.12 8.72 -14.62
CA THR A 41 -13.11 9.80 -14.80
C THR A 41 -12.49 11.16 -14.50
N SER A 42 -11.72 11.29 -13.41
CA SER A 42 -11.02 12.54 -13.12
C SER A 42 -9.96 12.89 -14.17
N LEU A 43 -9.25 11.89 -14.71
CA LEU A 43 -8.32 12.08 -15.82
C LEU A 43 -9.05 12.65 -17.06
N ASN A 44 -10.20 12.08 -17.42
CA ASN A 44 -10.99 12.55 -18.55
C ASN A 44 -11.55 13.95 -18.33
N LEU A 45 -12.02 14.29 -17.13
CA LEU A 45 -12.44 15.65 -16.80
C LEU A 45 -11.31 16.66 -16.99
N CYS A 46 -10.12 16.36 -16.46
CA CYS A 46 -8.94 17.20 -16.64
C CYS A 46 -8.51 17.31 -18.11
N ALA A 47 -8.67 16.26 -18.90
CA ALA A 47 -8.39 16.28 -20.35
C ALA A 47 -9.28 17.26 -21.11
N HIS A 48 -10.51 17.47 -20.63
CA HIS A 48 -11.48 18.39 -21.22
C HIS A 48 -11.41 19.81 -20.62
N GLY A 49 -10.34 20.13 -19.89
CA GLY A 49 -10.11 21.46 -19.33
C GLY A 49 -10.85 21.74 -18.02
N TYR A 50 -11.49 20.74 -17.40
CA TYR A 50 -12.13 20.91 -16.10
C TYR A 50 -11.11 20.84 -14.95
N THR A 51 -11.30 21.72 -13.97
CA THR A 51 -10.47 21.75 -12.77
C THR A 51 -11.04 20.84 -11.70
N CYS A 52 -10.21 19.93 -11.17
CA CYS A 52 -10.57 19.06 -10.05
C CYS A 52 -9.84 19.53 -8.77
N LYS A 53 -10.62 19.90 -7.74
CA LYS A 53 -10.13 20.50 -6.50
C LYS A 53 -10.28 19.58 -5.29
N TYR A 54 -9.35 19.69 -4.35
CA TYR A 54 -9.37 18.96 -3.08
C TYR A 54 -9.79 19.88 -1.94
N PHE A 55 -10.89 19.54 -1.27
CA PHE A 55 -11.33 20.27 -0.08
C PHE A 55 -10.66 19.69 1.17
N LEU A 56 -9.79 20.47 1.83
CA LEU A 56 -8.97 20.05 2.98
C LEU A 56 -9.76 20.04 4.30
N GLN A 57 -10.99 19.51 4.30
CA GLN A 57 -11.80 19.32 5.50
C GLN A 57 -12.30 17.88 5.58
N ARG A 58 -12.26 17.31 6.79
CA ARG A 58 -12.77 15.95 7.05
C ARG A 58 -14.30 15.99 7.06
N MET A 59 -14.91 15.66 5.93
CA MET A 59 -16.38 15.63 5.76
C MET A 59 -16.96 14.21 5.83
N THR A 60 -16.13 13.18 5.69
CA THR A 60 -16.57 11.78 5.64
C THR A 60 -15.69 10.91 6.53
N ARG A 61 -16.27 9.81 7.02
CA ARG A 61 -15.55 8.77 7.78
C ARG A 61 -15.74 7.43 7.09
N GLY A 62 -14.69 6.93 6.46
CA GLY A 62 -14.67 5.62 5.84
C GLY A 62 -14.36 4.49 6.83
N VAL A 63 -14.69 3.26 6.42
CA VAL A 63 -14.31 2.03 7.13
C VAL A 63 -13.16 1.38 6.36
N SER A 64 -12.03 1.14 7.03
CA SER A 64 -10.88 0.44 6.45
C SER A 64 -11.10 -1.08 6.48
N PRO A 65 -10.53 -1.85 5.53
CA PRO A 65 -10.52 -3.30 5.61
C PRO A 65 -9.99 -3.79 6.96
N LYS A 66 -10.77 -4.65 7.59
CA LYS A 66 -10.45 -5.24 8.89
C LYS A 66 -9.49 -6.44 8.78
N GLU A 67 -9.40 -7.05 7.60
CA GLU A 67 -8.69 -8.30 7.32
C GLU A 67 -7.62 -8.10 6.23
N LEU A 68 -6.54 -8.89 6.29
CA LEU A 68 -5.46 -8.84 5.31
C LEU A 68 -5.97 -9.22 3.91
N ASN A 69 -6.78 -10.28 3.79
CA ASN A 69 -7.36 -10.69 2.50
C ASN A 69 -8.13 -9.53 1.83
N ALA A 70 -9.05 -8.91 2.57
CA ALA A 70 -9.85 -7.79 2.07
C ALA A 70 -8.96 -6.59 1.66
N PHE A 71 -7.93 -6.29 2.44
CA PHE A 71 -6.94 -5.27 2.12
C PHE A 71 -6.19 -5.60 0.82
N MET A 72 -5.69 -6.83 0.67
CA MET A 72 -4.96 -7.26 -0.52
C MET A 72 -5.82 -7.23 -1.78
N VAL A 73 -7.07 -7.70 -1.70
CA VAL A 73 -8.03 -7.65 -2.82
C VAL A 73 -8.31 -6.21 -3.25
N GLN A 74 -8.47 -5.29 -2.30
CA GLN A 74 -8.64 -3.88 -2.62
C GLN A 74 -7.41 -3.31 -3.34
N ARG A 75 -6.21 -3.56 -2.81
CA ARG A 75 -4.95 -3.09 -3.42
C ARG A 75 -4.69 -3.69 -4.80
N LEU A 76 -5.06 -4.96 -5.00
CA LEU A 76 -4.96 -5.64 -6.29
C LEU A 76 -5.81 -4.93 -7.36
N ARG A 77 -7.05 -4.55 -7.03
CA ARG A 77 -7.93 -3.82 -7.96
C ARG A 77 -7.34 -2.47 -8.35
N TRP A 78 -6.82 -1.71 -7.38
CA TRP A 78 -6.19 -0.42 -7.67
C TRP A 78 -4.97 -0.55 -8.58
N ALA A 79 -4.12 -1.55 -8.31
CA ALA A 79 -2.92 -1.78 -9.11
C ALA A 79 -3.25 -2.27 -10.53
N VAL A 80 -4.22 -3.17 -10.69
CA VAL A 80 -4.67 -3.63 -12.02
C VAL A 80 -5.33 -2.48 -12.79
N GLY A 81 -6.18 -1.68 -12.16
CA GLY A 81 -6.81 -0.52 -12.79
C GLY A 81 -5.80 0.53 -13.26
N ALA A 82 -4.74 0.76 -12.48
CA ALA A 82 -3.63 1.62 -12.90
C ALA A 82 -2.97 1.13 -14.20
N ILE A 83 -2.73 -0.17 -14.35
CA ILE A 83 -2.18 -0.76 -15.60
C ILE A 83 -3.18 -0.65 -16.74
N GLN A 84 -4.46 -0.94 -16.49
CA GLN A 84 -5.52 -0.84 -17.49
C GLN A 84 -5.62 0.59 -18.07
N ILE A 85 -5.45 1.61 -17.24
CA ILE A 85 -5.40 3.01 -17.69
C ILE A 85 -4.22 3.24 -18.63
N VAL A 86 -3.01 2.84 -18.25
CA VAL A 86 -1.80 3.01 -19.10
C VAL A 86 -1.94 2.25 -20.41
N ARG A 87 -2.51 1.05 -20.38
CA ARG A 87 -2.78 0.23 -21.58
C ARG A 87 -3.83 0.85 -22.50
N ALA A 88 -4.87 1.44 -21.94
CA ALA A 88 -5.91 2.12 -22.72
C ALA A 88 -5.38 3.41 -23.36
N GLY A 89 -4.43 4.08 -22.71
CA GLY A 89 -3.73 5.23 -23.25
C GLY A 89 -2.81 5.84 -22.20
N ASN A 90 -1.52 6.01 -22.54
CA ASN A 90 -0.54 6.56 -21.62
C ASN A 90 -0.93 8.02 -21.21
N PRO A 91 -1.11 8.31 -19.90
CA PRO A 91 -1.44 9.65 -19.43
C PRO A 91 -0.49 10.76 -19.89
N LEU A 92 0.79 10.45 -20.17
CA LEU A 92 1.76 11.42 -20.70
C LEU A 92 1.37 12.01 -22.05
N PHE A 93 0.64 11.25 -22.87
CA PHE A 93 0.28 11.65 -24.23
C PHE A 93 -1.20 11.98 -24.37
N THR A 94 -1.93 12.08 -23.25
CA THR A 94 -3.35 12.42 -23.29
C THR A 94 -3.54 13.87 -23.77
N LYS A 95 -4.32 14.04 -24.82
CA LYS A 95 -4.66 15.35 -25.39
C LYS A 95 -5.47 16.17 -24.38
N GLY A 96 -5.22 17.47 -24.32
CA GLY A 96 -5.92 18.40 -23.43
C GLY A 96 -5.48 18.40 -21.96
N LEU A 97 -4.73 17.40 -21.49
CA LEU A 97 -4.05 17.49 -20.18
C LEU A 97 -2.87 18.46 -20.26
N HIS A 98 -2.76 19.36 -19.28
CA HIS A 98 -1.58 20.18 -19.08
C HIS A 98 -0.40 19.35 -18.54
N LEU A 99 0.84 19.85 -18.72
CA LEU A 99 2.06 19.09 -18.46
C LEU A 99 2.18 18.53 -17.03
N ARG A 100 1.81 19.32 -16.01
CA ARG A 100 1.86 18.87 -14.61
C ARG A 100 0.89 17.71 -14.34
N ALA A 101 -0.37 17.81 -14.80
CA ALA A 101 -1.33 16.71 -14.70
C ALA A 101 -0.86 15.45 -15.44
N ARG A 102 -0.28 15.58 -16.64
CA ARG A 102 0.28 14.44 -17.39
C ARG A 102 1.26 13.65 -16.54
N TRP A 103 2.22 14.35 -15.93
CA TRP A 103 3.20 13.73 -15.04
C TRP A 103 2.58 13.10 -13.80
N LEU A 104 1.66 13.78 -13.13
CA LEU A 104 1.04 13.27 -11.90
C LEU A 104 0.20 12.00 -12.18
N TYR A 105 -0.64 12.01 -13.22
CA TYR A 105 -1.43 10.85 -13.61
C TYR A 105 -0.56 9.70 -14.12
N PHE A 106 0.47 9.99 -14.91
CA PHE A 106 1.43 8.98 -15.34
C PHE A 106 2.15 8.35 -14.15
N TRP A 107 2.79 9.17 -13.31
CA TRP A 107 3.52 8.72 -12.13
C TRP A 107 2.67 7.84 -11.21
N SER A 108 1.40 8.20 -11.02
CA SER A 108 0.49 7.43 -10.17
C SER A 108 0.10 6.08 -10.75
N THR A 109 0.04 5.98 -12.08
CA THR A 109 -0.34 4.74 -12.75
C THR A 109 0.84 3.80 -12.95
N VAL A 110 2.04 4.33 -13.27
CA VAL A 110 3.27 3.52 -13.36
C VAL A 110 3.95 3.29 -12.02
N GLY A 111 3.57 4.05 -10.99
CA GLY A 111 4.19 4.00 -9.68
C GLY A 111 4.23 2.59 -9.09
N ILE A 112 3.24 1.75 -9.39
CA ILE A 112 3.20 0.33 -8.98
C ILE A 112 4.45 -0.48 -9.39
N LEU A 113 5.19 -0.04 -10.41
CA LEU A 113 6.39 -0.70 -10.92
C LEU A 113 7.59 -0.52 -9.98
N TYR A 114 7.50 0.29 -8.92
CA TYR A 114 8.54 0.38 -7.88
C TYR A 114 8.90 -1.00 -7.30
N ILE A 115 7.98 -1.97 -7.38
CA ILE A 115 8.22 -3.32 -6.89
C ILE A 115 9.36 -4.03 -7.63
N ILE A 116 9.59 -3.71 -8.91
CA ILE A 116 10.65 -4.33 -9.72
C ILE A 116 12.04 -4.06 -9.14
N PRO A 117 12.48 -2.79 -8.96
CA PRO A 117 13.78 -2.52 -8.35
C PRO A 117 13.88 -3.00 -6.90
N VAL A 118 12.78 -3.00 -6.14
CA VAL A 118 12.77 -3.55 -4.77
C VAL A 118 13.05 -5.06 -4.76
N CYS A 119 12.41 -5.82 -5.65
CA CYS A 119 12.67 -7.25 -5.80
C CYS A 119 14.09 -7.54 -6.31
N ALA A 120 14.56 -6.78 -7.31
CA ALA A 120 15.92 -6.91 -7.83
C ALA A 120 16.95 -6.68 -6.72
N MET A 121 16.76 -5.64 -5.90
CA MET A 121 17.64 -5.37 -4.76
C MET A 121 17.58 -6.49 -3.72
N GLY A 122 16.39 -7.02 -3.41
CA GLY A 122 16.27 -8.19 -2.54
C GLY A 122 17.07 -9.39 -3.05
N VAL A 123 16.98 -9.70 -4.34
CA VAL A 123 17.75 -10.79 -4.97
C VAL A 123 19.25 -10.57 -4.85
N ILE A 124 19.74 -9.37 -5.18
CA ILE A 124 21.16 -9.01 -5.06
C ILE A 124 21.62 -9.23 -3.62
N MET A 125 20.95 -8.64 -2.63
CA MET A 125 21.36 -8.70 -1.23
C MET A 125 21.35 -10.13 -0.67
N TYR A 126 20.30 -10.91 -0.96
CA TYR A 126 20.26 -12.31 -0.52
C TYR A 126 21.32 -13.17 -1.21
N SER A 127 21.57 -12.95 -2.50
CA SER A 127 22.60 -13.68 -3.22
C SER A 127 24.01 -13.36 -2.73
N THR A 128 24.32 -12.10 -2.41
CA THR A 128 25.58 -11.71 -1.75
C THR A 128 25.77 -12.44 -0.43
N ILE A 129 24.74 -12.46 0.42
CA ILE A 129 24.85 -13.10 1.73
C ILE A 129 24.94 -14.62 1.60
N LEU A 130 24.11 -15.24 0.75
CA LEU A 130 24.02 -16.70 0.67
C LEU A 130 25.16 -17.32 -0.14
N ALA A 131 25.57 -16.70 -1.24
CA ALA A 131 26.65 -17.19 -2.10
C ALA A 131 28.02 -16.62 -1.72
N GLY A 132 28.09 -15.57 -0.89
CA GLY A 132 29.34 -14.91 -0.51
C GLY A 132 30.02 -14.22 -1.71
N ALA A 133 31.35 -14.13 -1.68
CA ALA A 133 32.17 -13.48 -2.71
C ALA A 133 32.15 -14.17 -4.10
N SER A 134 31.40 -15.27 -4.25
CA SER A 134 31.32 -16.02 -5.52
C SER A 134 30.50 -15.30 -6.60
N ILE A 135 29.73 -14.27 -6.24
CA ILE A 135 28.92 -13.47 -7.18
C ILE A 135 29.53 -12.08 -7.31
N SER A 136 29.97 -11.74 -8.53
CA SER A 136 30.47 -10.41 -8.89
C SER A 136 29.36 -9.61 -9.59
N PHE A 137 29.08 -8.40 -9.08
CA PHE A 137 28.01 -7.53 -9.61
C PHE A 137 28.50 -6.51 -10.66
N GLY A 138 29.62 -6.80 -11.32
CA GLY A 138 30.23 -5.92 -12.33
C GLY A 138 31.36 -5.05 -11.76
N PRO A 139 31.99 -4.21 -12.59
CA PRO A 139 33.21 -3.49 -12.25
C PRO A 139 32.93 -2.18 -11.48
N VAL A 140 32.00 -2.20 -10.52
CA VAL A 140 31.63 -1.01 -9.74
C VAL A 140 32.30 -1.09 -8.37
N SER A 141 32.94 0.00 -7.93
CA SER A 141 33.49 0.12 -6.58
C SER A 141 32.38 0.39 -5.54
N PHE A 142 32.67 0.17 -4.26
CA PHE A 142 31.65 0.29 -3.22
C PHE A 142 31.32 1.77 -2.98
N GLU A 143 32.33 2.61 -3.14
CA GLU A 143 32.26 4.05 -3.07
C GLU A 143 31.34 4.60 -4.17
N GLU A 144 31.51 4.17 -5.43
CA GLU A 144 30.60 4.56 -6.51
C GLU A 144 29.17 4.09 -6.26
N TYR A 145 29.00 2.87 -5.73
CA TYR A 145 27.68 2.37 -5.35
C TYR A 145 27.02 3.24 -4.26
N LEU A 146 27.78 3.62 -3.23
CA LEU A 146 27.27 4.44 -2.13
C LEU A 146 27.03 5.89 -2.54
N GLU A 147 27.89 6.46 -3.37
CA GLU A 147 27.71 7.81 -3.91
C GLU A 147 26.45 7.87 -4.77
N PHE A 148 26.26 6.96 -5.71
CA PHE A 148 25.09 6.97 -6.58
C PHE A 148 23.82 6.56 -5.82
N GLY A 149 23.84 5.38 -5.19
CA GLY A 149 22.69 4.81 -4.48
C GLY A 149 22.33 5.59 -3.23
N GLY A 150 23.32 5.96 -2.42
CA GLY A 150 23.12 6.74 -1.21
C GLY A 150 22.64 8.16 -1.49
N THR A 151 23.15 8.83 -2.53
CA THR A 151 22.65 10.16 -2.92
C THR A 151 21.21 10.07 -3.41
N ALA A 152 20.87 9.06 -4.23
CA ALA A 152 19.51 8.86 -4.70
C ALA A 152 18.53 8.60 -3.55
N VAL A 153 18.86 7.68 -2.64
CA VAL A 153 18.02 7.36 -1.47
C VAL A 153 17.93 8.56 -0.53
N GLY A 154 19.04 9.27 -0.28
CA GLY A 154 19.07 10.47 0.56
C GLY A 154 18.18 11.57 0.00
N LEU A 155 18.26 11.86 -1.29
CA LEU A 155 17.40 12.81 -1.96
C LEU A 155 15.92 12.39 -1.88
N MET A 156 15.63 11.10 -2.09
CA MET A 156 14.26 10.57 -1.94
C MET A 156 13.74 10.75 -0.51
N MET A 157 14.56 10.52 0.51
CA MET A 157 14.18 10.72 1.91
C MET A 157 13.91 12.20 2.21
N VAL A 158 14.76 13.11 1.74
CA VAL A 158 14.57 14.56 1.89
C VAL A 158 13.26 15.00 1.21
N MET A 159 13.04 14.59 -0.04
CA MET A 159 11.83 14.95 -0.78
C MET A 159 10.57 14.41 -0.11
N GLN A 160 10.62 13.19 0.44
CA GLN A 160 9.51 12.60 1.18
C GLN A 160 9.25 13.32 2.51
N TYR A 161 10.31 13.71 3.23
CA TYR A 161 10.19 14.52 4.45
C TYR A 161 9.54 15.87 4.15
N LEU A 162 9.99 16.57 3.11
CA LEU A 162 9.40 17.85 2.70
C LEU A 162 7.94 17.71 2.24
N ALA A 163 7.63 16.68 1.45
CA ALA A 163 6.27 16.42 0.97
C ALA A 163 5.32 16.01 2.12
N GLY A 164 5.86 15.34 3.14
CA GLY A 164 5.15 14.80 4.27
C GLY A 164 5.39 15.56 5.57
N TRP A 165 5.84 16.82 5.57
CA TRP A 165 6.37 17.49 6.78
C TRP A 165 5.38 17.55 7.95
N ARG A 166 4.07 17.43 7.67
CA ARG A 166 2.98 17.40 8.65
C ARG A 166 2.68 16.00 9.21
N LEU A 167 3.28 14.96 8.63
CA LEU A 167 3.13 13.58 9.06
C LEU A 167 4.18 13.28 10.13
N CYS A 168 3.77 12.57 11.18
CA CYS A 168 4.74 12.09 12.14
C CYS A 168 5.54 10.92 11.56
N TRP A 169 6.76 10.71 12.06
CA TRP A 169 7.64 9.61 11.61
C TRP A 169 6.98 8.23 11.70
N ARG A 170 6.09 8.01 12.67
CA ARG A 170 5.36 6.75 12.81
C ARG A 170 4.42 6.48 11.64
N ASP A 171 3.74 7.50 11.13
CA ASP A 171 2.84 7.36 9.99
C ASP A 171 3.64 7.12 8.70
N TYR A 172 4.79 7.78 8.58
CA TYR A 172 5.73 7.54 7.50
C TYR A 172 6.22 6.08 7.46
N LEU A 173 6.72 5.57 8.59
CA LEU A 173 7.17 4.17 8.69
C LEU A 173 6.04 3.17 8.38
N ARG A 174 4.81 3.46 8.80
CA ARG A 174 3.64 2.62 8.46
C ARG A 174 3.34 2.64 6.97
N ALA A 175 3.38 3.81 6.33
CA ALA A 175 3.19 3.92 4.89
C ALA A 175 4.28 3.17 4.11
N LEU A 176 5.53 3.23 4.57
CA LEU A 176 6.62 2.45 4.00
C LEU A 176 6.36 0.95 4.17
N GLN A 177 5.98 0.50 5.37
CA GLN A 177 5.63 -0.89 5.64
C GLN A 177 4.44 -1.38 4.80
N ASP A 178 3.44 -0.53 4.54
CA ASP A 178 2.31 -0.85 3.67
C ASP A 178 2.75 -1.14 2.23
N ASN A 179 3.78 -0.45 1.72
CA ASN A 179 4.35 -0.73 0.40
C ASN A 179 4.97 -2.14 0.34
N PHE A 180 5.73 -2.54 1.36
CA PHE A 180 6.27 -3.91 1.44
C PHE A 180 5.17 -4.95 1.72
N THR A 181 4.10 -4.56 2.41
CA THR A 181 2.94 -5.43 2.66
C THR A 181 2.27 -5.83 1.35
N VAL A 182 2.17 -4.94 0.37
CA VAL A 182 1.48 -5.22 -0.91
C VAL A 182 2.38 -5.82 -2.00
N PHE A 183 3.64 -6.10 -1.72
CA PHE A 183 4.65 -6.43 -2.75
C PHE A 183 4.21 -7.57 -3.70
N MET A 184 3.72 -8.69 -3.17
CA MET A 184 3.22 -9.83 -3.95
C MET A 184 1.93 -9.51 -4.71
N THR A 185 1.10 -8.65 -4.13
CA THR A 185 -0.11 -8.13 -4.79
C THR A 185 0.26 -7.29 -6.01
N LEU A 186 1.33 -6.49 -5.93
CA LEU A 186 1.82 -5.70 -7.07
C LEU A 186 2.44 -6.57 -8.16
N ILE A 187 3.23 -7.59 -7.81
CA ILE A 187 3.76 -8.57 -8.78
C ILE A 187 2.61 -9.24 -9.52
N ARG A 188 1.60 -9.73 -8.77
CA ARG A 188 0.40 -10.34 -9.35
C ARG A 188 -0.37 -9.35 -10.23
N ALA A 189 -0.50 -8.10 -9.81
CA ALA A 189 -1.16 -7.05 -10.59
C ALA A 189 -0.46 -6.81 -11.93
N ILE A 190 0.88 -6.74 -11.92
CA ILE A 190 1.70 -6.59 -13.14
C ILE A 190 1.41 -7.76 -14.09
N LEU A 191 1.49 -9.00 -13.61
CA LEU A 191 1.22 -10.19 -14.43
C LEU A 191 -0.20 -10.15 -15.03
N ILE A 192 -1.23 -9.94 -14.20
CA ILE A 192 -2.63 -9.86 -14.65
C ILE A 192 -2.83 -8.71 -15.66
N GLY A 193 -2.35 -7.52 -15.30
CA GLY A 193 -2.53 -6.30 -16.06
C GLY A 193 -1.84 -6.35 -17.42
N PHE A 194 -0.65 -6.94 -17.53
CA PHE A 194 0.05 -7.13 -18.81
C PHE A 194 -0.48 -8.31 -19.63
N CYS A 195 -0.94 -9.40 -19.00
CA CYS A 195 -1.59 -10.51 -19.71
C CYS A 195 -3.00 -10.16 -20.21
N GLY A 196 -3.58 -9.04 -19.78
CA GLY A 196 -4.91 -8.60 -20.24
C GLY A 196 -6.05 -9.43 -19.68
N VAL A 197 -5.83 -10.10 -18.54
CA VAL A 197 -6.88 -10.88 -17.88
C VAL A 197 -7.88 -9.92 -17.25
N GLU A 198 -9.15 -10.04 -17.64
CA GLU A 198 -10.23 -9.26 -17.04
C GLU A 198 -10.45 -9.70 -15.59
N MET A 199 -10.41 -8.73 -14.67
CA MET A 199 -10.81 -8.97 -13.29
C MET A 199 -12.24 -8.49 -13.07
N GLY A 200 -13.08 -9.37 -12.55
CA GLY A 200 -14.39 -9.00 -12.05
C GLY A 200 -14.31 -8.04 -10.86
N PHE A 201 -15.30 -7.15 -10.75
CA PHE A 201 -15.47 -6.28 -9.60
C PHE A 201 -16.44 -6.93 -8.61
N ALA A 202 -15.93 -7.36 -7.45
CA ALA A 202 -16.76 -7.73 -6.32
C ALA A 202 -16.64 -6.66 -5.23
N VAL A 203 -17.79 -6.16 -4.76
CA VAL A 203 -17.82 -5.27 -3.59
C VAL A 203 -17.30 -6.06 -2.40
N THR A 204 -16.25 -5.54 -1.76
CA THR A 204 -15.75 -6.11 -0.51
C THR A 204 -16.87 -6.05 0.52
N SER A 205 -17.35 -7.21 0.97
CA SER A 205 -18.38 -7.28 2.00
C SER A 205 -17.88 -6.58 3.27
N LYS A 206 -18.74 -5.78 3.89
CA LYS A 206 -18.39 -5.01 5.10
C LYS A 206 -18.46 -5.85 6.38
N ASP A 207 -19.20 -6.96 6.32
CA ASP A 207 -19.46 -7.89 7.43
C ASP A 207 -18.89 -9.28 7.14
N VAL A 208 -17.57 -9.39 7.06
CA VAL A 208 -16.90 -10.68 6.79
C VAL A 208 -16.43 -11.28 8.10
N SER A 209 -16.87 -12.50 8.38
CA SER A 209 -16.24 -13.36 9.38
C SER A 209 -14.76 -13.54 9.05
N PHE A 210 -13.91 -13.61 10.08
CA PHE A 210 -12.48 -13.86 9.89
C PHE A 210 -12.22 -15.17 9.13
N ASP A 211 -11.62 -15.08 7.95
CA ASP A 211 -11.19 -16.23 7.15
C ASP A 211 -9.68 -16.45 7.33
N LEU A 212 -9.32 -17.45 8.14
CA LEU A 212 -7.91 -17.77 8.39
C LEU A 212 -7.18 -18.22 7.11
N LYS A 213 -7.84 -19.02 6.26
CA LYS A 213 -7.21 -19.63 5.09
C LYS A 213 -6.87 -18.57 4.06
N ALA A 214 -7.81 -17.67 3.76
CA ALA A 214 -7.57 -16.57 2.82
C ALA A 214 -6.50 -15.60 3.33
N ASN A 215 -6.50 -15.30 4.63
CA ASN A 215 -5.47 -14.46 5.24
C ASN A 215 -4.07 -15.11 5.18
N LEU A 216 -3.96 -16.42 5.47
CA LEU A 216 -2.70 -17.15 5.39
C LEU A 216 -2.16 -17.25 3.95
N TYR A 217 -3.04 -17.42 2.96
CA TYR A 217 -2.64 -17.41 1.55
C TYR A 217 -1.87 -16.13 1.18
N HIS A 218 -2.37 -14.97 1.62
CA HIS A 218 -1.72 -13.69 1.35
C HIS A 218 -0.48 -13.43 2.22
N ALA A 219 -0.39 -14.02 3.40
CA ALA A 219 0.77 -13.87 4.29
C ALA A 219 1.91 -14.85 3.97
N ALA A 220 1.64 -16.00 3.35
CA ALA A 220 2.61 -17.06 3.13
C ALA A 220 3.86 -16.61 2.36
N PRO A 221 3.77 -15.85 1.25
CA PRO A 221 4.97 -15.32 0.58
C PRO A 221 5.82 -14.41 1.46
N HIS A 222 5.18 -13.60 2.32
CA HIS A 222 5.88 -12.71 3.26
C HIS A 222 6.54 -13.49 4.38
N VAL A 223 5.91 -14.55 4.89
CA VAL A 223 6.52 -15.47 5.84
C VAL A 223 7.73 -16.15 5.22
N PHE A 224 7.64 -16.60 3.97
CA PHE A 224 8.77 -17.19 3.27
C PHE A 224 9.95 -16.21 3.18
N VAL A 225 9.71 -14.97 2.71
CA VAL A 225 10.78 -13.94 2.65
C VAL A 225 11.31 -13.61 4.04
N TYR A 226 10.45 -13.52 5.05
CA TYR A 226 10.85 -13.26 6.43
C TYR A 226 11.78 -14.34 6.99
N LEU A 227 11.47 -15.62 6.74
CA LEU A 227 12.31 -16.75 7.15
C LEU A 227 13.62 -16.78 6.36
N LEU A 228 13.56 -16.53 5.05
CA LEU A 228 14.74 -16.43 4.19
C LEU A 228 15.69 -15.32 4.67
N SER A 229 15.17 -14.14 5.01
CA SER A 229 15.98 -13.06 5.60
C SER A 229 16.64 -13.50 6.91
N GLY A 230 15.89 -14.22 7.77
CA GLY A 230 16.42 -14.77 9.02
C GLY A 230 17.55 -15.77 8.79
N CYS A 231 17.39 -16.71 7.85
CA CYS A 231 18.43 -17.66 7.47
C CYS A 231 19.66 -16.97 6.88
N ALA A 232 19.46 -15.98 6.00
CA ALA A 232 20.56 -15.19 5.44
C ALA A 232 21.34 -14.45 6.54
N MET A 233 20.64 -13.78 7.46
CA MET A 233 21.27 -13.12 8.61
C MET A 233 22.05 -14.10 9.50
N ALA A 234 21.48 -15.27 9.79
CA ALA A 234 22.16 -16.29 10.58
C ALA A 234 23.45 -16.77 9.90
N LYS A 235 23.40 -17.02 8.58
CA LYS A 235 24.59 -17.36 7.79
C LYS A 235 25.64 -16.24 7.86
N ALA A 236 25.23 -15.00 7.64
CA ALA A 236 26.14 -13.85 7.68
C ALA A 236 26.86 -13.71 9.03
N VAL A 237 26.13 -13.92 10.14
CA VAL A 237 26.72 -13.91 11.48
C VAL A 237 27.72 -15.05 11.65
N LEU A 238 27.39 -16.27 11.21
CA LEU A 238 28.31 -17.41 11.28
C LEU A 238 29.58 -17.17 10.45
N GLU A 239 29.46 -16.55 9.28
CA GLU A 239 30.60 -16.22 8.40
C GLU A 239 31.52 -15.18 9.05
N ILE A 240 30.95 -14.13 9.65
CA ILE A 240 31.71 -13.12 10.40
C ILE A 240 32.40 -13.71 11.64
N LEU A 241 31.75 -14.66 12.34
CA LEU A 241 32.32 -15.33 13.50
C LEU A 241 33.40 -16.36 13.15
N ALA A 242 33.32 -16.96 11.96
CA ALA A 242 34.26 -17.98 11.51
C ALA A 242 35.57 -17.41 10.95
N ASP A 243 35.55 -16.20 10.39
CA ASP A 243 36.71 -15.54 9.81
C ASP A 243 36.89 -14.13 10.40
N GLU A 244 37.77 -14.01 11.39
CA GLU A 244 38.14 -12.71 12.01
C GLU A 244 38.72 -11.71 10.98
N GLY A 245 39.20 -12.21 9.84
CA GLY A 245 39.68 -11.41 8.73
C GLY A 245 38.58 -10.62 8.03
N VAL A 246 37.31 -11.07 8.06
CA VAL A 246 36.19 -10.42 7.35
C VAL A 246 35.99 -8.98 7.83
N PHE A 247 36.11 -8.74 9.14
CA PHE A 247 35.99 -7.39 9.70
C PHE A 247 37.16 -6.49 9.29
N THR A 248 38.39 -7.00 9.31
CA THR A 248 39.57 -6.25 8.85
C THR A 248 39.53 -5.99 7.34
N GLN A 249 38.99 -6.95 6.58
CA GLN A 249 38.77 -6.84 5.15
C GLN A 249 37.75 -5.77 4.79
N PHE A 250 36.79 -5.44 5.66
CA PHE A 250 35.87 -4.31 5.42
C PHE A 250 36.63 -2.99 5.13
N TRP A 251 37.68 -2.72 5.90
CA TRP A 251 38.46 -1.50 5.80
C TRP A 251 39.50 -1.53 4.67
N THR A 252 39.96 -2.73 4.29
CA THR A 252 41.12 -2.92 3.40
C THR A 252 40.75 -3.38 1.99
N SER A 253 39.57 -3.95 1.81
CA SER A 253 39.09 -4.44 0.51
C SER A 253 38.32 -3.38 -0.28
N SER A 254 38.29 -3.56 -1.59
CA SER A 254 37.67 -2.63 -2.53
C SER A 254 36.14 -2.77 -2.62
N PHE A 255 35.57 -3.97 -2.39
CA PHE A 255 34.14 -4.17 -2.67
C PHE A 255 33.41 -5.23 -1.82
N GLN A 256 33.79 -6.51 -1.95
CA GLN A 256 32.95 -7.65 -1.53
C GLN A 256 32.61 -7.67 -0.03
N PRO A 257 33.58 -7.53 0.90
CA PRO A 257 33.31 -7.38 2.33
C PRO A 257 32.40 -6.18 2.64
N LYS A 258 32.63 -5.01 2.03
CA LYS A 258 31.76 -3.83 2.25
C LYS A 258 30.31 -4.08 1.79
N LEU A 259 30.15 -4.74 0.65
CA LEU A 259 28.84 -5.14 0.14
C LEU A 259 28.13 -6.14 1.06
N LEU A 260 28.86 -7.06 1.70
CA LEU A 260 28.30 -7.99 2.68
C LEU A 260 27.66 -7.24 3.86
N TYR A 261 28.38 -6.32 4.50
CA TYR A 261 27.84 -5.53 5.62
C TYR A 261 26.65 -4.65 5.20
N PHE A 262 26.71 -4.05 4.00
CA PHE A 262 25.57 -3.31 3.45
C PHE A 262 24.36 -4.23 3.23
N SER A 263 24.59 -5.44 2.71
CA SER A 263 23.54 -6.44 2.48
C SER A 263 22.89 -6.90 3.79
N ILE A 264 23.68 -7.05 4.87
CA ILE A 264 23.16 -7.35 6.21
C ILE A 264 22.23 -6.23 6.68
N GLY A 265 22.68 -4.97 6.60
CA GLY A 265 21.88 -3.81 7.00
C GLY A 265 20.56 -3.72 6.23
N TRP A 266 20.61 -3.90 4.91
CA TRP A 266 19.41 -3.91 4.07
C TRP A 266 18.49 -5.10 4.39
N THR A 267 19.06 -6.27 4.67
CA THR A 267 18.29 -7.46 5.04
C THR A 267 17.55 -7.25 6.36
N VAL A 268 18.17 -6.61 7.36
CA VAL A 268 17.50 -6.22 8.61
C VAL A 268 16.33 -5.29 8.34
N PHE A 269 16.54 -4.27 7.49
CA PHE A 269 15.47 -3.36 7.08
C PHE A 269 14.30 -4.10 6.42
N LEU A 270 14.58 -4.97 5.44
CA LEU A 270 13.56 -5.80 4.77
C LEU A 270 12.84 -6.71 5.76
N TRP A 271 13.56 -7.32 6.70
CA TRP A 271 13.00 -8.20 7.71
C TRP A 271 11.96 -7.50 8.60
N VAL A 272 12.24 -6.26 8.99
CA VAL A 272 11.28 -5.40 9.70
C VAL A 272 10.08 -5.06 8.81
N MET A 273 10.32 -4.61 7.59
CA MET A 273 9.25 -4.16 6.69
C MET A 273 8.31 -5.29 6.27
N ILE A 274 8.84 -6.49 6.00
CA ILE A 274 8.05 -7.64 5.54
C ILE A 274 7.25 -8.31 6.67
N SER A 275 7.52 -7.96 7.94
CA SER A 275 6.84 -8.53 9.10
C SER A 275 5.38 -8.09 9.28
N GLY A 276 4.88 -7.16 8.44
CA GLY A 276 3.53 -6.59 8.53
C GLY A 276 2.40 -7.63 8.41
N PRO A 277 2.27 -8.37 7.29
CA PRO A 277 1.16 -9.29 7.07
C PRO A 277 1.01 -10.39 8.13
N PRO A 278 2.08 -11.08 8.59
CA PRO A 278 1.93 -12.07 9.66
C PRO A 278 1.33 -11.47 10.94
N ARG A 279 1.71 -10.23 11.29
CA ARG A 279 1.13 -9.51 12.44
C ARG A 279 -0.33 -9.15 12.21
N MET A 280 -0.70 -8.75 10.98
CA MET A 280 -2.10 -8.47 10.62
C MET A 280 -2.98 -9.73 10.74
N VAL A 281 -2.50 -10.89 10.27
CA VAL A 281 -3.22 -12.16 10.42
C VAL A 281 -3.40 -12.52 11.91
N LEU A 282 -2.33 -12.40 12.71
CA LEU A 282 -2.38 -12.67 14.15
C LEU A 282 -3.37 -11.73 14.85
N TYR A 283 -3.36 -10.44 14.49
CA TYR A 283 -4.27 -9.46 15.05
C TYR A 283 -5.73 -9.76 14.69
N GLY A 284 -6.02 -10.04 13.41
CA GLY A 284 -7.35 -10.40 12.92
C GLY A 284 -7.88 -11.65 13.64
N TRP A 285 -7.04 -12.67 13.79
CA TRP A 285 -7.39 -13.91 14.49
C TRP A 285 -7.71 -13.68 15.97
N ARG A 286 -6.88 -12.89 16.67
CA ARG A 286 -7.11 -12.52 18.08
C ARG A 286 -8.40 -11.71 18.24
N ARG A 287 -8.70 -10.81 17.31
CA ARG A 287 -9.95 -10.05 17.31
C ARG A 287 -11.15 -10.97 17.12
N ALA A 288 -11.14 -11.82 16.11
CA ALA A 288 -12.23 -12.77 15.84
C ALA A 288 -12.52 -13.67 17.06
N ARG A 289 -11.47 -14.16 17.73
CA ARG A 289 -11.61 -14.93 18.97
C ARG A 289 -12.17 -14.13 20.15
N ARG A 290 -11.97 -12.82 20.20
CA ARG A 290 -12.56 -11.95 21.24
C ARG A 290 -14.03 -11.69 20.94
N GLU A 291 -14.36 -11.39 19.69
CA GLU A 291 -15.74 -11.18 19.24
C GLU A 291 -16.58 -12.43 19.47
N ALA A 292 -16.11 -13.61 19.04
CA ALA A 292 -16.81 -14.88 19.29
C ALA A 292 -17.02 -15.16 20.79
N ARG A 293 -16.03 -14.86 21.64
CA ARG A 293 -16.17 -15.00 23.10
C ARG A 293 -17.16 -14.00 23.70
N ALA A 294 -17.21 -12.77 23.20
CA ALA A 294 -18.17 -11.77 23.63
C ALA A 294 -19.60 -12.18 23.25
N THR A 295 -19.81 -12.66 22.02
CA THR A 295 -21.10 -13.17 21.56
C THR A 295 -21.57 -14.35 22.41
N LEU A 296 -20.69 -15.31 22.71
CA LEU A 296 -21.00 -16.43 23.61
C LEU A 296 -21.35 -15.96 25.03
N ARG A 297 -20.63 -14.95 25.56
CA ARG A 297 -20.95 -14.37 26.87
C ARG A 297 -22.30 -13.66 26.90
N CYS A 298 -22.66 -12.92 25.85
CA CYS A 298 -23.98 -12.30 25.73
C CYS A 298 -25.09 -13.34 25.57
N ALA A 299 -24.85 -14.42 24.82
CA ALA A 299 -25.80 -15.52 24.68
C ALA A 299 -26.01 -16.30 25.99
N ASN A 300 -24.95 -16.44 26.79
CA ASN A 300 -24.99 -17.15 28.08
C ASN A 300 -25.37 -16.25 29.27
N ALA A 301 -25.39 -14.93 29.08
CA ALA A 301 -25.93 -14.02 30.08
C ALA A 301 -27.45 -14.23 30.09
N HIS A 302 -27.98 -14.83 31.16
CA HIS A 302 -29.40 -14.77 31.44
C HIS A 302 -29.81 -13.30 31.46
N VAL A 303 -30.52 -12.87 30.41
CA VAL A 303 -31.29 -11.64 30.44
C VAL A 303 -32.33 -11.87 31.54
N PRO A 304 -32.28 -11.16 32.68
CA PRO A 304 -33.40 -11.18 33.60
C PRO A 304 -34.62 -10.78 32.78
N ALA A 305 -35.69 -11.57 32.82
CA ALA A 305 -36.93 -11.26 32.14
C ALA A 305 -37.21 -9.77 32.34
N LEU A 306 -37.36 -9.03 31.23
CA LEU A 306 -37.85 -7.66 31.27
C LEU A 306 -39.11 -7.71 32.14
N GLN A 307 -39.02 -7.24 33.38
CA GLN A 307 -40.20 -6.94 34.16
C GLN A 307 -41.04 -6.03 33.28
N GLU A 308 -42.22 -6.50 32.94
CA GLU A 308 -43.21 -5.76 32.15
C GLU A 308 -43.25 -4.34 32.69
N LEU A 309 -42.72 -3.39 31.91
CA LEU A 309 -42.94 -1.99 32.20
C LEU A 309 -44.46 -1.79 32.12
N PRO A 310 -45.10 -1.18 33.14
CA PRO A 310 -46.53 -0.97 33.12
C PRO A 310 -46.91 -0.21 31.85
N ASN A 311 -47.91 -0.72 31.13
CA ASN A 311 -48.46 -0.16 29.90
C ASN A 311 -48.76 1.35 30.06
N THR A 312 -47.80 2.20 29.71
CA THR A 312 -48.05 3.62 29.50
C THR A 312 -48.60 3.78 28.08
N PRO A 313 -49.79 4.40 27.90
CA PRO A 313 -50.36 4.58 26.58
C PRO A 313 -49.43 5.45 25.70
N MET A 314 -49.10 4.95 24.51
CA MET A 314 -48.42 5.70 23.46
C MET A 314 -49.32 6.82 22.94
N ASN A 315 -49.36 7.97 23.62
CA ASN A 315 -49.83 9.22 23.04
C ASN A 315 -49.37 10.39 23.91
N THR A 316 -48.15 10.88 23.67
CA THR A 316 -47.74 12.29 23.72
C THR A 316 -46.25 12.39 23.37
N PHE A 317 -45.93 12.56 22.09
CA PHE A 317 -44.66 13.21 21.74
C PHE A 317 -44.88 14.72 21.84
N PRO A 318 -44.06 15.47 22.59
CA PRO A 318 -44.14 16.93 22.55
C PRO A 318 -43.71 17.41 21.14
N PRO A 319 -44.32 18.49 20.62
CA PRO A 319 -43.94 19.03 19.33
C PRO A 319 -42.47 19.50 19.35
N LEU A 320 -41.73 19.14 18.30
CA LEU A 320 -40.36 19.62 18.07
C LEU A 320 -40.35 21.15 18.00
N SER A 321 -39.50 21.79 18.80
CA SER A 321 -39.33 23.24 18.78
C SER A 321 -38.64 23.71 17.48
N PRO A 322 -38.95 24.91 16.95
CA PRO A 322 -38.50 25.34 15.62
C PRO A 322 -37.05 25.85 15.55
N GLU A 323 -36.21 25.65 16.58
CA GLU A 323 -34.89 26.32 16.68
C GLU A 323 -33.70 25.48 16.17
N LEU A 324 -33.92 24.54 15.26
CA LEU A 324 -32.85 23.78 14.61
C LEU A 324 -33.00 23.75 13.08
N TRP A 325 -33.11 24.94 12.49
CA TRP A 325 -32.80 25.21 11.09
C TRP A 325 -31.84 26.38 10.98
#